data_AF-A0AAD9MZW0-F1
#
_entry.id   AF-A0AAD9MZW0-F1
#
_cell.length_a   1.000
_cell.length_b   1.000
_cell.length_c   1.000
_cell.angle_alpha   90.00
_cell.angle_beta   90.00
_cell.angle_gamma   90.00
#
_symmetry.space_group_name_H-M   'P 1'
#
loop_
_entity.id
_entity.type
_entity.pdbx_description
1 polymer ?
#
loop_
_entity_poly.entity_id
_entity_poly.type
_entity_poly.pdbx_seq_one_letter_code
_entity_poly.pdbx_strand_id
1 'polypeptide(L)' 'MTPHSVNGVSPSELMLGRKLKSRLYLVRPCIASRVLSTQSKQKHYHDRHAKSRTIDIDDTVHVRNFAKGPNWLSG' A
#
# COMPACT_ATOMS: atom_id res chain seq x y z
N MET A 1 20.75 -8.80 1.62
CA MET A 1 19.32 -8.67 1.98
C MET A 1 18.75 -7.52 1.16
N THR A 2 17.97 -7.80 0.13
CA THR A 2 17.44 -6.78 -0.78
C THR A 2 16.24 -6.10 -0.12
N PRO A 3 16.28 -4.79 0.15
CA PRO A 3 15.15 -4.08 0.75
C PRO A 3 14.01 -4.02 -0.26
N HIS A 4 12.77 -4.21 0.20
CA HIS A 4 11.64 -3.94 -0.66
C HIS A 4 11.53 -2.42 -0.91
N SER A 5 11.34 -2.06 -2.18
CA SER A 5 11.58 -0.71 -2.73
C SER A 5 10.80 0.40 -2.02
N VAL A 6 9.64 0.06 -1.44
CA VAL A 6 8.70 1.03 -0.85
C VAL A 6 8.85 1.20 0.66
N ASN A 7 9.23 0.15 1.40
CA ASN A 7 9.24 0.16 2.86
C ASN A 7 10.66 0.13 3.47
N GLY A 8 11.70 -0.20 2.67
CA GLY A 8 13.06 -0.35 3.18
C GLY A 8 13.21 -1.49 4.20
N VAL A 9 12.20 -2.35 4.31
CA VAL A 9 12.16 -3.55 5.15
C VAL A 9 12.40 -4.74 4.22
N SER A 10 13.24 -5.68 4.64
CA SER A 10 13.46 -6.87 3.83
C SER A 10 12.22 -7.77 3.86
N PRO A 11 11.86 -8.46 2.75
CA PRO A 11 10.76 -9.43 2.76
C PRO A 11 10.91 -10.49 3.86
N SER A 12 12.15 -10.87 4.18
CA SER A 12 12.50 -11.75 5.31
C SER A 12 12.13 -11.20 6.68
N GLU A 13 12.23 -9.89 6.91
CA GLU A 13 11.78 -9.25 8.16
C GLU A 13 10.25 -9.29 8.30
N LEU A 14 9.55 -9.13 7.17
CA LEU A 14 8.08 -9.17 7.12
C LEU A 14 7.55 -10.59 7.38
N MET A 15 8.27 -11.61 6.89
CA MET A 15 7.94 -13.01 7.12
C MET A 15 8.27 -13.50 8.54
N LEU A 16 9.38 -13.05 9.13
CA LEU A 16 9.86 -13.56 10.42
C LEU A 16 9.28 -12.80 11.62
N GLY A 17 8.56 -11.70 11.42
CA GLY A 17 8.02 -10.86 12.50
C GLY A 17 9.09 -10.24 13.41
N ARG A 18 10.37 -10.39 13.07
CA ARG A 18 11.51 -9.93 13.85
C ARG A 18 12.56 -9.30 12.95
N LYS A 19 13.23 -8.32 13.54
CA LYS A 19 14.28 -7.52 12.92
C LYS A 19 15.58 -8.31 12.81
N LEU A 20 15.92 -8.78 11.60
CA LEU A 20 17.23 -9.40 11.34
C LEU A 20 18.33 -8.33 11.43
N LYS A 21 18.96 -8.21 12.59
CA LYS A 21 20.09 -7.30 12.81
C LYS A 21 21.32 -7.81 12.05
N SER A 22 21.59 -7.25 10.88
CA SER A 22 22.86 -7.45 10.15
C SER A 22 23.76 -6.22 10.32
N ARG A 23 25.08 -6.35 10.08
CA ARG A 23 26.03 -5.21 10.21
C ARG A 23 25.66 -4.01 9.31
N LEU A 24 25.02 -4.26 8.17
CA LEU A 24 24.52 -3.23 7.25
C LEU A 24 23.35 -2.40 7.83
N TYR A 25 22.71 -2.89 8.88
CA TYR A 25 21.62 -2.19 9.57
C TYR A 25 22.11 -1.04 10.44
N LEU A 26 23.38 -1.03 10.83
CA LEU A 26 23.96 0.01 11.70
C LEU A 26 24.23 1.32 10.94
N VAL A 27 24.27 1.27 9.60
CA VAL A 27 24.58 2.41 8.70
C VAL A 27 23.31 3.14 8.27
N ARG A 28 22.19 2.95 8.99
CA ARG A 28 20.84 3.22 8.48
C ARG A 28 20.55 4.72 8.34
N PRO A 29 20.48 5.27 7.11
CA PRO A 29 19.96 6.61 6.89
C PRO A 29 18.45 6.58 7.16
N CYS A 30 17.88 7.69 7.63
CA CYS A 30 16.48 7.85 8.02
C CYS A 30 15.48 7.24 7.00
N ILE A 31 15.08 5.98 7.22
CA ILE A 31 14.24 5.23 6.26
C ILE A 31 12.82 5.80 6.21
N ALA A 32 12.31 6.33 7.32
CA ALA A 32 10.95 6.87 7.41
C ALA A 32 10.70 7.99 6.40
N SER A 33 11.60 8.98 6.32
CA SER A 33 11.48 10.10 5.37
C SER A 33 11.54 9.62 3.93
N ARG A 34 12.39 8.63 3.63
CA ARG A 34 12.46 8.03 2.29
C ARG A 34 11.17 7.30 1.93
N VAL A 35 10.62 6.49 2.84
CA VAL A 35 9.35 5.77 2.65
C VAL A 35 8.20 6.74 2.38
N LEU A 36 8.07 7.80 3.19
CA LEU A 36 7.06 8.84 2.99
C LEU A 36 7.19 9.50 1.62
N SER A 37 8.42 9.85 1.20
CA SER A 37 8.67 10.45 -0.11
C SER A 37 8.30 9.52 -1.27
N THR A 38 8.61 8.23 -1.16
CA THR A 38 8.33 7.22 -2.21
C THR A 38 6.83 6.96 -2.30
N GLN A 39 6.14 6.78 -1.18
CA GLN A 39 4.69 6.58 -1.14
C GLN A 39 3.94 7.80 -1.68
N SER A 40 4.38 9.02 -1.34
CA SER A 40 3.80 10.26 -1.88
C SER A 40 3.93 10.33 -3.42
N LYS A 41 5.11 10.00 -3.95
CA LYS A 41 5.33 9.91 -5.41
C LYS A 41 4.44 8.86 -6.05
N GLN A 42 4.33 7.67 -5.47
CA GLN A 42 3.47 6.60 -5.97
C GLN A 42 2.00 7.05 -6.04
N LYS A 43 1.50 7.67 -4.98
CA LYS A 43 0.15 8.25 -4.95
C LYS A 43 -0.02 9.29 -6.06
N HIS A 44 0.89 10.25 -6.16
CA HIS A 44 0.81 11.31 -7.17
C HIS A 44 0.73 10.77 -8.62
N TYR A 45 1.58 9.79 -8.97
CA TYR A 45 1.55 9.20 -10.31
C TYR A 45 0.33 8.32 -10.55
N HIS A 46 -0.14 7.60 -9.52
CA HIS A 46 -1.37 6.81 -9.61
C HIS A 46 -2.60 7.72 -9.81
N ASP A 47 -2.70 8.78 -9.02
CA ASP A 47 -3.83 9.71 -9.03
C ASP A 47 -3.94 10.48 -10.36
N ARG A 48 -2.84 10.65 -11.10
CA ARG A 48 -2.85 11.20 -12.47
C ARG A 48 -3.71 10.38 -13.44
N HIS A 49 -3.79 9.06 -13.24
CA HIS A 49 -4.54 8.15 -14.11
C HIS A 49 -5.84 7.67 -13.47
N ALA A 50 -6.04 7.94 -12.18
CA ALA A 50 -7.25 7.57 -11.48
C ALA A 50 -8.40 8.53 -11.84
N LYS A 51 -9.53 7.98 -12.29
CA LYS A 51 -10.79 8.76 -12.34
C LYS A 51 -11.23 9.09 -10.92
N SER A 52 -11.45 10.37 -10.65
CA SER A 52 -12.10 10.82 -9.43
C SER A 52 -13.52 10.27 -9.39
N ARG A 53 -13.92 9.71 -8.25
CA ARG A 53 -15.26 9.19 -8.00
C ARG A 53 -15.72 9.80 -6.69
N THR A 54 -16.67 10.71 -6.77
CA THR A 54 -17.40 11.22 -5.61
C THR A 54 -18.69 10.40 -5.53
N ILE A 55 -19.07 10.00 -4.33
CA ILE A 55 -20.34 9.32 -4.06
C ILE A 55 -21.13 10.30 -3.19
N ASP A 56 -22.30 10.70 -3.66
CA ASP A 56 -23.20 11.57 -2.92
C ASP A 56 -24.31 10.76 -2.24
N ILE A 57 -25.00 11.40 -1.30
CA ILE A 57 -26.17 10.82 -0.64
C ILE A 57 -27.25 10.62 -1.72
N ASP A 58 -27.88 9.45 -1.73
CA ASP A 58 -28.84 8.96 -2.75
C ASP A 58 -28.25 8.45 -4.07
N ASP A 59 -26.92 8.35 -4.21
CA ASP A 59 -26.33 7.65 -5.36
C ASP A 59 -26.58 6.13 -5.30
N THR A 60 -27.10 5.57 -6.39
CA THR A 60 -27.22 4.12 -6.58
C THR A 60 -25.84 3.49 -6.74
N VAL A 61 -25.39 2.79 -5.69
CA VAL A 61 -24.07 2.15 -5.65
C VAL A 61 -24.18 0.63 -5.76
N HIS A 62 -23.17 0.02 -6.35
CA HIS A 62 -23.04 -1.43 -6.35
C HIS A 62 -22.14 -1.86 -5.19
N VAL A 63 -22.65 -2.75 -4.33
CA VAL A 63 -21.90 -3.32 -3.21
C VAL A 63 -21.28 -4.64 -3.64
N ARG A 64 -20.00 -4.86 -3.31
CA ARG A 64 -19.33 -6.13 -3.61
C ARG A 64 -19.93 -7.23 -2.75
N ASN A 65 -20.36 -8.31 -3.40
CA ASN A 65 -20.80 -9.52 -2.73
C ASN A 65 -19.58 -10.38 -2.37
N PHE A 66 -19.44 -10.74 -1.10
CA PHE A 66 -18.40 -11.67 -0.64
C PHE A 66 -18.93 -13.10 -0.42
N ALA A 67 -20.24 -13.32 -0.58
CA ALA A 67 -20.85 -14.64 -0.52
C ALA A 67 -20.84 -15.33 -1.89
N LYS A 68 -21.35 -16.56 -1.97
CA LYS A 68 -21.58 -17.23 -3.25
C LYS A 68 -22.71 -16.54 -4.00
N GLY A 69 -22.48 -16.17 -5.26
CA GLY A 69 -23.46 -15.50 -6.10
C GLY A 69 -22.83 -14.45 -7.02
N PRO A 70 -23.62 -13.53 -7.59
CA PRO A 70 -23.10 -12.45 -8.41
C PRO A 70 -22.19 -11.54 -7.59
N ASN A 71 -21.06 -11.14 -8.18
CA ASN A 71 -19.99 -10.39 -7.51
C ASN A 71 -20.39 -8.98 -7.05
N TRP A 72 -21.47 -8.42 -7.60
CA TRP A 72 -21.95 -7.07 -7.32
C TRP A 72 -23.46 -7.11 -7.12
N LEU A 73 -23.93 -6.44 -6.06
CA LEU A 73 -25.34 -6.26 -5.74
C LEU A 73 -25.68 -4.79 -5.90
N SER A 74 -26.75 -4.46 -6.63
CA SER A 74 -27.27 -3.10 -6.71
C SER A 74 -28.03 -2.76 -5.43
N GLY A 75 -27.71 -1.61 -4.83
CA GLY A 75 -28.42 -1.03 -3.67
C GLY A 75 -29.31 0.11 -4.07
#